data_AF-A0A7J6BWC4-F1
#
_entry.id   AF-A0A7J6BWC4-F1
#
_cell.length_a   1.000
_cell.length_b   1.000
_cell.length_c   1.000
_cell.angle_alpha   90.00
_cell.angle_beta   90.00
_cell.angle_gamma   90.00
#
_symmetry.space_group_name_H-M   'P 1'
#
loop_
_entity.id
_entity.type
_entity.pdbx_description
1 polymer ?
#
loop_
_entity_poly.entity_id
_entity_poly.type
_entity_poly.pdbx_seq_one_letter_code
_entity_poly.pdbx_strand_id
1 'polypeptide(L)'
;MRQIVHNKTDWVDVKWTTGVLTHNIQKDGYSCGIYVMQMAKETVEAFPMIPSEIIIPSNKHLLSELRKEMAVTILESSVFNPKQHCSLCGKESPVGSVGLNTWIQCSNCERWYHSVCLGMTKKEAKGPAPALTSSETFGQKGEV
;
A
#
# COMPACT_ATOMS: atom_id res chain seq x y z
N MET A 1 21.89 15.06 18.36
CA MET A 1 21.52 14.91 16.95
C MET A 1 22.48 15.80 16.15
N ARG A 2 23.38 15.24 15.33
CA ARG A 2 24.37 16.03 14.57
C ARG A 2 23.62 16.64 13.37
N GLN A 3 23.45 17.96 13.34
CA GLN A 3 23.00 18.65 12.13
C GLN A 3 24.15 18.64 11.13
N ILE A 4 24.00 17.85 10.05
CA ILE A 4 24.89 17.95 8.89
C ILE A 4 24.43 19.18 8.11
N VAL A 5 25.07 20.33 8.37
CA VAL A 5 24.85 21.54 7.60
C VAL A 5 25.78 21.47 6.40
N HIS A 6 25.28 21.01 5.26
CA HIS A 6 26.03 21.08 4.01
C HIS A 6 26.17 22.56 3.62
N ASN A 7 27.40 23.04 3.45
CA ASN A 7 27.66 24.41 3.01
C ASN A 7 27.27 24.54 1.53
N LYS A 8 26.85 25.74 1.10
CA LYS A 8 26.47 26.02 -0.31
C LYS A 8 27.57 25.67 -1.33
N THR A 9 28.80 25.51 -0.87
CA THR A 9 29.98 25.19 -1.67
C THR A 9 30.39 23.72 -1.64
N ASP A 10 29.72 22.85 -0.88
CA ASP A 10 30.15 21.44 -0.74
C ASP A 10 30.11 20.65 -2.06
N TRP A 11 29.40 21.15 -3.06
CA TRP A 11 29.20 20.51 -4.36
C TRP A 11 29.71 21.32 -5.55
N VAL A 12 30.30 22.51 -5.35
CA VAL A 12 30.66 23.40 -6.49
C VAL A 12 31.78 22.85 -7.37
N ASP A 13 32.64 21.99 -6.80
CA ASP A 13 33.75 21.36 -7.51
C ASP A 13 33.49 19.87 -7.83
N VAL A 14 32.32 19.35 -7.50
CA VAL A 14 31.96 17.95 -7.77
C VAL A 14 31.59 17.80 -9.24
N LYS A 15 32.50 17.21 -10.02
CA LYS A 15 32.23 16.79 -11.38
C LYS A 15 31.46 15.49 -11.36
N TRP A 16 30.15 15.57 -11.59
CA TRP A 16 29.31 14.40 -11.79
C TRP A 16 29.85 13.56 -12.94
N THR A 17 30.07 12.28 -12.67
CA THR A 17 30.42 11.28 -13.68
C THR A 17 29.22 10.34 -13.88
N THR A 18 29.07 9.82 -15.08
CA THR A 18 28.06 8.81 -15.38
C THR A 18 28.65 7.43 -15.14
N GLY A 19 27.96 6.59 -14.37
CA GLY A 19 28.22 5.16 -14.29
C GLY A 19 27.24 4.38 -15.18
N VAL A 20 27.66 3.20 -15.65
CA VAL A 20 26.77 2.24 -16.31
C VAL A 20 26.75 0.98 -15.46
N LEU A 21 25.55 0.55 -15.08
CA LEU A 21 25.32 -0.68 -14.34
C LEU A 21 25.01 -1.80 -15.33
N THR A 22 25.87 -2.80 -15.41
CA THR A 22 25.71 -3.91 -16.35
C THR A 22 24.55 -4.80 -15.91
N HIS A 23 23.66 -5.16 -16.83
CA HIS A 23 22.61 -6.14 -16.59
C HIS A 23 22.30 -6.96 -17.85
N ASN A 24 21.67 -8.12 -17.70
CA ASN A 24 21.24 -8.92 -18.85
C ASN A 24 20.08 -8.24 -19.62
N ILE A 25 20.05 -8.45 -20.94
CA ILE A 25 19.06 -7.81 -21.82
C ILE A 25 17.68 -8.49 -21.67
N GLN A 26 16.66 -7.68 -21.42
CA GLN A 26 15.27 -8.12 -21.49
C GLN A 26 14.90 -8.50 -22.93
N LYS A 27 14.28 -9.68 -23.09
CA LYS A 27 13.90 -10.23 -24.41
C LYS A 27 12.44 -10.02 -24.80
N ASP A 28 11.60 -9.59 -23.87
CA ASP A 28 10.18 -9.32 -24.10
C ASP A 28 9.87 -7.81 -24.07
N GLY A 29 8.63 -7.42 -24.40
CA GLY A 29 8.20 -6.02 -24.42
C GLY A 29 7.43 -5.53 -23.18
N TYR A 30 7.31 -6.34 -22.12
CA TYR A 30 6.36 -6.07 -21.02
C TYR A 30 6.91 -6.34 -19.60
N SER A 31 8.16 -6.78 -19.49
CA SER A 31 8.81 -7.07 -18.22
C SER A 31 9.76 -5.96 -17.75
N CYS A 32 9.85 -4.83 -18.45
CA CYS A 32 10.80 -3.75 -18.13
C CYS A 32 10.64 -3.19 -16.72
N GLY A 33 9.40 -3.13 -16.22
CA GLY A 33 9.14 -2.76 -14.84
C GLY A 33 9.81 -3.70 -13.83
N ILE A 34 9.79 -5.03 -14.08
CA ILE A 34 10.45 -6.01 -13.19
C ILE A 34 11.96 -5.79 -13.21
N TYR A 35 12.54 -5.55 -14.40
CA TYR A 35 13.98 -5.32 -14.53
C TYR A 35 14.40 -4.07 -13.75
N VAL A 36 13.68 -2.96 -13.93
CA VAL A 36 13.95 -1.71 -13.21
C VAL A 36 13.82 -1.89 -11.70
N MET A 37 12.77 -2.56 -11.24
CA MET A 37 12.55 -2.79 -9.81
C MET A 37 13.64 -3.68 -9.19
N GLN A 38 14.07 -4.73 -9.89
CA GLN A 38 15.16 -5.58 -9.39
C GLN A 38 16.49 -4.82 -9.38
N MET A 39 16.82 -4.07 -10.44
CA MET A 39 18.04 -3.25 -10.45
C MET A 39 18.06 -2.23 -9.31
N ALA A 40 16.94 -1.57 -9.05
CA ALA A 40 16.81 -0.63 -7.95
C ALA A 40 17.01 -1.33 -6.60
N LYS A 41 16.36 -2.48 -6.38
CA LYS A 41 16.50 -3.29 -5.16
C LYS A 41 17.97 -3.64 -4.88
N GLU A 42 18.62 -4.30 -5.84
CA GLU A 42 20.01 -4.75 -5.71
C GLU A 42 20.98 -3.58 -5.49
N THR A 43 20.76 -2.44 -6.17
CA THR A 43 21.60 -1.25 -6.00
C THR A 43 21.47 -0.66 -4.60
N VAL A 44 20.25 -0.59 -4.06
CA VAL A 44 20.00 -0.05 -2.72
C VAL A 44 20.51 -1.01 -1.64
N GLU A 45 20.28 -2.31 -1.80
CA GLU A 45 20.72 -3.34 -0.84
C GLU A 45 22.26 -3.48 -0.79
N ALA A 46 22.94 -3.21 -1.90
CA ALA A 46 24.40 -3.24 -1.97
C ALA A 46 25.09 -1.99 -1.40
N PHE A 47 24.35 -0.91 -1.12
CA PHE A 47 24.93 0.35 -0.63
C PHE A 47 25.81 0.12 0.61
N PRO A 48 27.03 0.72 0.69
CA PRO A 48 27.58 1.77 -0.18
C PRO A 48 28.30 1.27 -1.44
N MET A 49 28.30 -0.03 -1.70
CA MET A 49 28.91 -0.61 -2.89
C MET A 49 27.96 -0.51 -4.08
N ILE A 50 28.53 -0.37 -5.28
CA ILE A 50 27.78 -0.46 -6.54
C ILE A 50 28.03 -1.86 -7.11
N PRO A 51 26.98 -2.67 -7.34
CA PRO A 51 27.14 -3.98 -7.98
C PRO A 51 27.83 -3.84 -9.34
N SER A 52 28.76 -4.74 -9.67
CA SER A 52 29.41 -4.72 -10.99
C SER A 52 28.51 -5.24 -12.11
N GLU A 53 27.59 -6.13 -11.75
CA GLU A 53 26.61 -6.74 -12.67
C GLU A 53 25.35 -7.13 -11.90
N ILE A 54 24.19 -7.00 -12.55
CA ILE A 54 22.89 -7.45 -12.04
C ILE A 54 22.28 -8.46 -13.00
N ILE A 55 21.95 -9.64 -12.49
CA ILE A 55 21.35 -10.72 -13.27
C ILE A 55 19.89 -10.89 -12.88
N ILE A 56 18.99 -10.66 -13.83
CA ILE A 56 17.54 -10.77 -13.68
C ILE A 56 17.06 -12.00 -14.46
N PRO A 57 16.19 -12.85 -13.89
CA PRO A 57 15.63 -13.98 -14.61
C PRO A 57 15.00 -13.56 -15.94
N SER A 58 15.31 -14.27 -17.04
CA SER A 58 14.72 -13.99 -18.36
C SER A 58 13.59 -14.96 -18.74
N ASN A 59 13.33 -15.97 -17.91
CA ASN A 59 12.24 -16.93 -18.13
C ASN A 59 10.91 -16.28 -17.75
N LYS A 60 9.91 -16.36 -18.63
CA LYS A 60 8.55 -15.83 -18.41
C LYS A 60 7.93 -16.31 -17.09
N HIS A 61 8.09 -17.57 -16.73
CA HIS A 61 7.58 -18.12 -15.47
C HIS A 61 8.27 -17.47 -14.27
N LEU A 62 9.60 -17.40 -14.28
CA LEU A 62 10.37 -16.78 -13.20
C LEU A 62 10.06 -15.28 -13.07
N LEU A 63 9.87 -14.59 -14.19
CA LEU A 63 9.44 -13.19 -14.19
C LEU A 63 8.03 -13.00 -13.63
N SER A 64 7.12 -13.94 -13.89
CA SER A 64 5.78 -13.92 -13.30
C SER A 64 5.83 -14.08 -11.78
N GLU A 65 6.61 -15.05 -11.30
CA GLU A 65 6.78 -15.26 -9.85
C GLU A 65 7.50 -14.08 -9.20
N LEU A 66 8.54 -13.53 -9.82
CA LEU A 66 9.23 -12.36 -9.31
C LEU A 66 8.31 -11.13 -9.23
N ARG A 67 7.44 -10.92 -10.24
CA ARG A 67 6.43 -9.85 -10.21
C ARG A 67 5.47 -10.03 -9.03
N LYS A 68 5.02 -11.26 -8.79
CA LYS A 68 4.12 -11.59 -7.69
C LYS A 68 4.81 -11.37 -6.34
N GLU A 69 6.05 -11.82 -6.18
CA GLU A 69 6.85 -11.61 -4.99
C GLU A 69 7.00 -10.12 -4.68
N MET A 70 7.44 -9.32 -5.67
CA MET A 70 7.55 -7.86 -5.54
C MET A 70 6.23 -7.23 -5.08
N ALA A 71 5.10 -7.63 -5.69
CA ALA A 71 3.79 -7.12 -5.31
C ALA A 71 3.41 -7.48 -3.88
N VAL A 72 3.66 -8.72 -3.45
CA VAL A 72 3.41 -9.18 -2.08
C VAL A 72 4.26 -8.40 -1.09
N THR A 73 5.57 -8.27 -1.33
CA THR A 73 6.47 -7.52 -0.45
C THR A 73 6.01 -6.07 -0.28
N ILE A 74 5.60 -5.40 -1.36
CA ILE A 74 5.07 -4.03 -1.30
C ILE A 74 3.79 -3.97 -0.46
N LEU A 75 2.86 -4.90 -0.69
CA LEU A 75 1.58 -4.95 0.04
C LEU A 75 1.77 -5.25 1.53
N GLU A 76 2.67 -6.17 1.88
CA GLU A 76 2.98 -6.50 3.28
C GLU A 76 3.70 -5.36 3.99
N SER A 77 4.51 -4.59 3.28
CA SER A 77 5.20 -3.40 3.81
C SER A 77 4.28 -2.17 3.88
N SER A 78 3.06 -2.24 3.34
CA SER A 78 2.12 -1.12 3.32
C SER A 78 1.50 -0.90 4.69
N VAL A 79 1.38 0.37 5.12
CA VAL A 79 0.64 0.75 6.35
C VAL A 79 -0.87 0.73 6.07
N PHE A 80 -1.39 -0.41 5.61
CA PHE A 80 -2.80 -0.59 5.33
C PHE A 80 -3.48 -1.24 6.53
N ASN A 81 -4.23 -0.44 7.29
CA ASN A 81 -5.13 -0.96 8.31
C ASN A 81 -6.52 -1.25 7.69
N PRO A 82 -6.96 -2.51 7.53
CA PRO A 82 -8.25 -2.85 6.92
C PRO A 82 -9.46 -2.35 7.72
N LYS A 83 -9.27 -1.95 8.98
CA LYS A 83 -10.31 -1.35 9.84
C LYS A 83 -10.42 0.16 9.67
N GLN A 84 -9.40 0.82 9.11
CA GLN A 84 -9.31 2.28 8.98
C GLN A 84 -9.20 2.75 7.53
N HIS A 85 -8.82 1.86 6.59
CA HIS A 85 -8.70 2.17 5.17
C HIS A 85 -9.71 1.41 4.31
N CYS A 86 -10.28 2.11 3.33
CA CYS A 86 -11.13 1.49 2.33
C CYS A 86 -10.34 0.47 1.50
N SER A 87 -10.84 -0.74 1.39
CA SER A 87 -10.19 -1.85 0.67
C SER A 87 -10.18 -1.71 -0.86
N LEU A 88 -10.79 -0.66 -1.40
CA LEU A 88 -10.73 -0.34 -2.84
C LEU A 88 -9.78 0.83 -3.14
N CYS A 89 -9.88 1.94 -2.39
CA CYS A 89 -9.13 3.15 -2.70
C CYS A 89 -7.97 3.44 -1.74
N GLY A 90 -7.82 2.67 -0.66
CA GLY A 90 -6.73 2.82 0.32
C GLY A 90 -6.82 4.05 1.22
N LYS A 91 -7.90 4.84 1.14
CA LYS A 91 -8.07 6.07 1.93
C LYS A 91 -8.90 5.83 3.18
N GLU A 92 -8.57 6.56 4.23
CA GLU A 92 -9.45 6.75 5.38
C GLU A 92 -10.65 7.63 5.01
N SER A 93 -11.70 7.62 5.84
CA SER A 93 -12.72 8.67 5.79
C SER A 93 -12.43 9.78 6.78
N PRO A 94 -12.71 11.05 6.44
CA PRO A 94 -12.66 12.14 7.39
C PRO A 94 -13.52 11.85 8.63
N VAL A 95 -13.05 12.23 9.81
CA VAL A 95 -13.82 12.13 11.06
C VAL A 95 -15.14 12.90 10.89
N GLY A 96 -16.28 12.26 11.21
CA GLY A 96 -17.61 12.86 11.03
C GLY A 96 -18.19 12.71 9.62
N SER A 97 -17.67 11.78 8.81
CA SER A 97 -18.25 11.44 7.50
C SER A 97 -19.71 10.98 7.63
N VAL A 98 -20.65 11.83 7.23
CA VAL A 98 -22.08 11.51 7.07
C VAL A 98 -22.47 11.53 5.60
N GLY A 99 -23.27 10.55 5.15
CA GLY A 99 -23.82 10.53 3.79
C GLY A 99 -23.10 9.59 2.82
N LEU A 100 -22.68 10.06 1.64
CA LEU A 100 -22.11 9.20 0.58
C LEU A 100 -20.73 8.59 0.94
N ASN A 101 -20.05 9.13 1.96
CA ASN A 101 -18.83 8.57 2.53
C ASN A 101 -19.12 7.62 3.71
N THR A 102 -20.33 7.07 3.81
CA THR A 102 -20.63 6.04 4.82
C THR A 102 -19.80 4.79 4.54
N TRP A 103 -19.30 4.17 5.59
CA TRP A 103 -18.55 2.93 5.53
C TRP A 103 -19.50 1.74 5.51
N ILE A 104 -19.23 0.78 4.62
CA ILE A 104 -19.93 -0.50 4.56
C ILE A 104 -18.92 -1.64 4.68
N GLN A 105 -19.24 -2.62 5.51
CA GLN A 105 -18.44 -3.83 5.68
C GLN A 105 -19.07 -4.96 4.89
N CYS A 106 -18.24 -5.72 4.16
CA CYS A 106 -18.68 -6.98 3.57
C CYS A 106 -18.83 -8.03 4.69
N SER A 107 -20.00 -8.65 4.83
CA SER A 107 -20.25 -9.69 5.83
C SER A 107 -19.47 -10.99 5.59
N ASN A 108 -18.98 -11.23 4.37
CA ASN A 108 -18.25 -12.44 4.02
C ASN A 108 -16.73 -12.32 4.23
N CYS A 109 -16.13 -11.22 3.78
CA CYS A 109 -14.67 -11.02 3.88
C CYS A 109 -14.25 -9.99 4.93
N GLU A 110 -15.22 -9.41 5.64
CA GLU A 110 -15.04 -8.42 6.72
C GLU A 110 -14.29 -7.13 6.34
N ARG A 111 -13.99 -6.95 5.05
CA ARG A 111 -13.35 -5.77 4.51
C ARG A 111 -14.30 -4.58 4.47
N TRP A 112 -13.75 -3.40 4.70
CA TRP A 112 -14.49 -2.15 4.69
C TRP A 112 -14.29 -1.36 3.40
N TYR A 113 -15.35 -0.67 2.97
CA TYR A 113 -15.38 0.11 1.74
C TYR A 113 -16.15 1.42 1.94
N HIS A 114 -15.80 2.46 1.19
CA HIS A 114 -16.70 3.61 1.01
C HIS A 114 -17.86 3.21 0.11
N SER A 115 -19.10 3.58 0.45
CA SER A 115 -20.27 3.29 -0.40
C SER A 115 -20.07 3.81 -1.84
N VAL A 116 -19.48 5.00 -2.00
CA VAL A 116 -19.13 5.57 -3.32
C VAL A 116 -18.10 4.76 -4.10
N CYS A 117 -17.15 4.12 -3.42
CA CYS A 117 -16.16 3.26 -4.07
C CYS A 117 -16.81 2.02 -4.70
N LEU A 118 -17.95 1.59 -4.16
CA LEU A 118 -18.75 0.49 -4.72
C LEU A 118 -19.83 0.96 -5.70
N GLY A 119 -19.90 2.27 -6.01
CA GLY A 119 -20.96 2.84 -6.85
C GLY A 119 -22.36 2.77 -6.22
N MET A 120 -22.47 2.55 -4.91
CA MET A 120 -23.75 2.40 -4.22
C MET A 120 -24.40 3.75 -3.93
N THR A 121 -25.71 3.82 -4.15
CA THR A 121 -26.54 4.94 -3.73
C THR A 121 -26.90 4.84 -2.24
N LYS A 122 -27.28 5.95 -1.60
CA LYS A 122 -27.72 5.97 -0.19
C LYS A 122 -28.90 5.01 0.11
N LYS A 123 -29.68 4.61 -0.91
CA LYS A 123 -30.81 3.69 -0.74
C LYS A 123 -30.35 2.23 -0.66
N GLU A 124 -29.30 1.88 -1.38
CA GLU A 124 -28.72 0.53 -1.43
C GLU A 124 -27.82 0.23 -0.23
N ALA A 125 -27.23 1.27 0.38
CA ALA A 125 -26.43 1.14 1.60
C ALA A 125 -27.25 0.86 2.88
N LYS A 126 -28.59 0.79 2.79
CA LYS A 126 -29.44 0.37 3.91
C LYS A 126 -29.46 -1.16 4.02
N GLY A 127 -28.46 -1.71 4.69
CA GLY A 127 -28.56 -3.06 5.24
C GLY A 127 -29.70 -3.14 6.28
N PRO A 128 -30.23 -4.34 6.59
CA PRO A 128 -31.25 -4.51 7.62
C PRO A 128 -30.73 -3.87 8.92
N ALA A 129 -31.59 -3.07 9.57
CA ALA A 129 -31.27 -2.49 10.86
C ALA A 129 -30.80 -3.61 11.82
N PRO A 130 -29.75 -3.39 12.63
CA PRO A 130 -29.42 -4.34 13.67
C PRO A 130 -30.69 -4.56 14.49
N ALA A 131 -31.08 -5.83 14.65
CA ALA A 131 -32.18 -6.18 15.52
C ALA A 131 -31.86 -5.58 16.89
N LEU A 132 -32.62 -4.56 17.30
CA LEU A 132 -32.63 -4.08 18.66
C LEU A 132 -33.05 -5.28 19.50
N THR A 133 -32.09 -5.92 20.18
CA THR A 133 -32.40 -6.94 21.18
C THR A 133 -33.06 -6.22 22.34
N SER A 134 -34.39 -6.16 22.29
CA SER A 134 -35.23 -5.76 23.40
C SER A 134 -35.15 -6.83 24.48
N SER A 135 -34.36 -6.60 25.54
CA SER A 135 -34.72 -6.91 26.94
C SER A 135 -33.49 -6.91 27.86
N GLU A 136 -33.21 -5.77 28.50
CA GLU A 136 -32.73 -5.76 29.89
C GLU A 136 -33.50 -4.65 30.63
N THR A 137 -34.64 -5.03 31.20
CA THR A 137 -35.33 -4.22 32.20
C THR A 137 -34.49 -4.23 33.47
N PHE A 138 -33.64 -3.21 33.65
CA PHE A 138 -33.00 -2.93 34.94
C PHE A 138 -34.06 -2.29 35.84
N GLY A 139 -34.57 -3.08 36.79
CA GLY A 139 -35.57 -2.65 37.75
C GLY A 139 -35.03 -1.58 38.69
N GLN A 140 -35.68 -0.41 38.67
CA GLN A 140 -35.64 0.55 39.77
C GLN A 140 -36.60 0.10 40.89
N LYS A 141 -36.06 -0.13 42.08
CA LYS A 141 -36.69 0.09 43.39
C LYS A 141 -35.53 0.63 44.26
N GLY A 142 -35.50 1.85 44.75
CA GLY A 142 -36.57 2.60 45.43
C GLY A 142 -36.38 2.39 46.93
N GLU A 143 -35.65 3.31 47.57
CA GLU A 143 -35.46 3.43 49.03
C GLU A 143 -36.81 3.63 49.75
N VAL A 144 -37.01 2.91 50.87
CA VAL A 144 -37.39 3.43 52.21
C VAL A 144 -36.83 2.47 53.26
#